data_AF-A0A5J4WHE3-F1
#
_entry.id   AF-A0A5J4WHE3-F1
#
_cell.length_a   1.000
_cell.length_b   1.000
_cell.length_c   1.000
_cell.angle_alpha   90.00
_cell.angle_beta   90.00
_cell.angle_gamma   90.00
#
_symmetry.space_group_name_H-M   'P 1'
#
loop_
_entity.id
_entity.type
_entity.pdbx_description
1 polymer ?
#
loop_
_entity_poly.entity_id
_entity_poly.type
_entity_poly.pdbx_seq_one_letter_code
_entity_poly.pdbx_strand_id
1 'polypeptide(L)'
;MPQVGAASFTTIYSFIFVGFLSNQKSGLPATVQELAYLLVSAIVELYHNACSTFFPTPSKSHYKFNLRDASSLVSGILHASSGCYQVASTVAKLWTHEGCRVFRDRLIDYADRNAFDQVLSDAQRDFFIYPKEPLPKPFDFEEKPNQLVFTDFPDRAAQPQIYKKFKMSDELLRFLIDHLDDYNLASQKPMHLIPFDDAILHLTRIARFGRQFLIRLAARIANCKLQTFEVIKNYGQMVFREDLKKSLSVAGEKKQQYVSYVSDNHIVQETFLVDINNLMNVGDIPNIWKSEEADAIVDSRSNSSKETGRGVGRDDVMAYFNTLVRSNLHVVLCMSPSGKSFRTRLHQFPSLVNYSTLDWHDSWPSHALLQVAHRLINNWNIPAEYKDRMDEKLNNGFSTQERKNKEDEAMKTQFIAIQPRLEVSQKDTIGIMAELTVQQKEVEGKEEVVCREEAIVTLYANQAEALAEVNHEHGNKLKMLMNAEFIGKFSDYDKDILDEKMMVKLRATYIISHKFQHDVVENVSKAAKSQYSYIHVAKEVQPKRAKVKESMEKLELMQQALAVKKFMLHRVEDKNAYIKSKCDASVSKKAKIEAVIEVTRVKLIRVEKLLN
;
A
#
# COMPACT_ATOMS: atom_id res chain seq x y z
N MET A 1 8.56 -15.75 18.08
CA MET A 1 9.79 -16.57 18.00
C MET A 1 10.51 -16.21 16.71
N PRO A 2 11.85 -16.08 16.72
CA PRO A 2 12.63 -15.94 15.48
C PRO A 2 12.35 -17.12 14.56
N GLN A 3 12.34 -16.89 13.25
CA GLN A 3 12.17 -17.97 12.27
C GLN A 3 13.33 -18.97 12.43
N VAL A 4 13.00 -20.25 12.53
CA VAL A 4 13.99 -21.34 12.57
C VAL A 4 14.83 -21.26 11.29
N GLY A 5 16.16 -21.39 11.42
CA GLY A 5 17.06 -21.35 10.26
C GLY A 5 16.76 -22.48 9.26
N ALA A 6 16.91 -22.21 7.97
CA ALA A 6 16.61 -23.15 6.88
C ALA A 6 17.31 -24.52 7.05
N ALA A 7 18.52 -24.53 7.60
CA ALA A 7 19.27 -25.76 7.88
C ALA A 7 18.60 -26.62 8.96
N SER A 8 18.21 -26.04 10.10
CA SER A 8 17.49 -26.75 11.16
C SER A 8 16.12 -27.24 10.66
N PHE A 9 15.45 -26.44 9.84
CA PHE A 9 14.18 -26.80 9.23
C PHE A 9 14.33 -28.04 8.32
N THR A 10 15.31 -28.02 7.42
CA THR A 10 15.62 -29.15 6.53
C THR A 10 15.92 -30.42 7.33
N THR A 11 16.71 -30.33 8.39
CA THR A 11 17.04 -31.49 9.24
C THR A 11 15.80 -32.09 9.89
N ILE A 12 14.96 -31.28 10.53
CA ILE A 12 13.76 -31.77 11.25
C ILE A 12 12.82 -32.49 10.29
N TYR A 13 12.46 -31.88 9.17
CA TYR A 13 11.51 -32.48 8.23
C TYR A 13 12.11 -33.66 7.46
N SER A 14 13.43 -33.67 7.23
CA SER A 14 14.12 -34.83 6.65
C SER A 14 14.00 -36.05 7.57
N PHE A 15 14.23 -35.89 8.88
CA PHE A 15 14.05 -36.98 9.83
C PHE A 15 12.60 -37.48 9.88
N ILE A 16 11.62 -36.58 9.82
CA ILE A 16 10.20 -36.95 9.81
C ILE A 16 9.85 -37.72 8.54
N PHE A 17 10.21 -37.20 7.36
CA PHE A 17 9.91 -37.85 6.09
C PHE A 17 10.60 -39.20 5.95
N VAL A 18 11.92 -39.25 6.20
CA VAL A 18 12.70 -40.48 6.08
C VAL A 18 12.21 -41.51 7.10
N GLY A 19 11.99 -41.11 8.35
CA GLY A 19 11.47 -41.99 9.39
C GLY A 19 10.06 -42.52 9.10
N PHE A 20 9.20 -41.70 8.50
CA PHE A 20 7.86 -42.14 8.09
C PHE A 20 7.93 -43.13 6.92
N LEU A 21 8.72 -42.82 5.88
CA LEU A 21 8.87 -43.67 4.71
C LEU A 21 9.54 -45.00 5.07
N SER A 22 10.49 -45.02 6.01
CA SER A 22 11.16 -46.24 6.47
C SER A 22 10.26 -47.12 7.34
N ASN A 23 9.45 -46.52 8.22
CA ASN A 23 8.73 -47.28 9.27
C ASN A 23 7.31 -47.69 8.86
N GLN A 24 6.58 -46.87 8.11
CA GLN A 24 5.15 -47.11 7.85
C GLN A 24 4.85 -47.78 6.50
N LYS A 25 5.81 -47.85 5.57
CA LYS A 25 5.56 -48.30 4.20
C LYS A 25 6.71 -49.18 3.68
N SER A 26 6.79 -50.41 4.19
CA SER A 26 7.83 -51.42 3.90
C SER A 26 7.89 -51.96 2.45
N GLY A 27 7.33 -51.25 1.47
CA GLY A 27 7.29 -51.65 0.05
C GLY A 27 7.44 -50.46 -0.92
N LEU A 28 8.13 -49.40 -0.51
CA LEU A 28 8.35 -48.21 -1.33
C LEU A 28 9.55 -48.37 -2.29
N PRO A 29 9.46 -47.88 -3.53
CA PRO A 29 10.59 -47.82 -4.44
C PRO A 29 11.75 -46.97 -3.88
N ALA A 30 13.00 -47.42 -4.07
CA ALA A 30 14.21 -46.70 -3.63
C ALA A 30 14.26 -45.27 -4.19
N THR A 31 13.76 -45.06 -5.42
CA THR A 31 13.67 -43.74 -6.07
C THR A 31 12.83 -42.73 -5.29
N VAL A 32 11.84 -43.18 -4.50
CA VAL A 32 10.98 -42.31 -3.70
C VAL A 32 11.63 -41.96 -2.36
N GLN A 33 12.49 -42.84 -1.84
CA GLN A 33 13.29 -42.58 -0.65
C GLN A 33 14.38 -41.53 -0.96
N GLU A 34 15.02 -41.62 -2.13
CA GLU A 34 15.97 -40.62 -2.61
C GLU A 34 15.30 -39.26 -2.86
N LEU A 35 14.08 -39.26 -3.41
CA LEU A 35 13.28 -38.04 -3.60
C LEU A 35 12.89 -37.36 -2.28
N ALA A 36 12.89 -38.07 -1.15
CA ALA A 36 12.44 -37.52 0.13
C ALA A 36 13.27 -36.30 0.58
N TYR A 37 14.59 -36.35 0.41
CA TYR A 37 15.48 -35.23 0.74
C TYR A 37 15.25 -34.03 -0.19
N LEU A 38 15.16 -34.29 -1.50
CA LEU A 38 14.83 -33.26 -2.50
C LEU A 38 13.48 -32.59 -2.22
N LEU A 39 12.48 -33.39 -1.84
CA LEU A 39 11.14 -32.91 -1.54
C LEU A 39 11.13 -32.06 -0.27
N VAL A 40 11.89 -32.42 0.77
CA VAL A 40 12.03 -31.59 1.96
C VAL A 40 12.71 -30.26 1.60
N SER A 41 13.81 -30.28 0.84
CA SER A 41 14.46 -29.06 0.36
C SER A 41 13.50 -28.17 -0.45
N ALA A 42 12.70 -28.76 -1.34
CA ALA A 42 11.69 -28.03 -2.11
C ALA A 42 10.59 -27.41 -1.22
N ILE A 43 10.16 -28.10 -0.15
CA ILE A 43 9.22 -27.55 0.84
C ILE A 43 9.83 -26.36 1.58
N VAL A 44 11.08 -26.48 2.02
CA VAL A 44 11.80 -25.42 2.73
C VAL A 44 11.91 -24.17 1.87
N GLU A 45 12.34 -24.35 0.62
CA GLU A 45 12.49 -23.27 -0.35
C GLU A 45 11.15 -22.61 -0.68
N LEU A 46 10.11 -23.41 -0.98
CA LEU A 46 8.76 -22.89 -1.24
C LEU A 46 8.24 -22.06 -0.07
N TYR A 47 8.44 -22.53 1.17
CA TYR A 47 8.05 -21.80 2.37
C TYR A 47 8.79 -20.46 2.51
N HIS A 48 10.11 -20.45 2.33
CA HIS A 48 10.89 -19.21 2.43
C HIS A 48 10.57 -18.23 1.31
N ASN A 49 10.39 -18.71 0.07
CA ASN A 49 9.99 -17.88 -1.06
C ASN A 49 8.58 -17.31 -0.89
N ALA A 50 7.64 -18.09 -0.34
CA ALA A 50 6.31 -17.58 0.02
C ALA A 50 6.39 -16.50 1.11
N CYS A 51 7.20 -16.71 2.15
CA CYS A 51 7.39 -15.72 3.22
C CYS A 51 8.07 -14.43 2.77
N SER A 52 9.00 -14.51 1.81
CA SER A 52 9.73 -13.34 1.28
C SER A 52 8.97 -12.57 0.21
N THR A 53 8.04 -13.22 -0.49
CA THR A 53 7.26 -12.61 -1.56
C THR A 53 5.96 -11.97 -1.04
N PHE A 54 5.28 -12.63 -0.10
CA PHE A 54 3.94 -12.24 0.34
C PHE A 54 3.95 -11.72 1.77
N PHE A 55 3.79 -10.40 1.94
CA PHE A 55 3.80 -9.74 3.25
C PHE A 55 2.39 -9.39 3.75
N PRO A 56 2.16 -9.45 5.07
CA PRO A 56 0.91 -9.00 5.66
C PRO A 56 0.79 -7.48 5.56
N THR A 57 -0.32 -7.02 5.00
CA THR A 57 -0.71 -5.60 4.97
C THR A 57 -2.01 -5.41 5.76
N PRO A 58 -2.38 -4.18 6.17
CA PRO A 58 -3.67 -3.96 6.86
C PRO A 58 -4.90 -4.45 6.06
N SER A 59 -4.82 -4.43 4.73
CA SER A 59 -5.83 -5.01 3.83
C SER A 59 -5.76 -6.53 3.72
N LYS A 60 -4.55 -7.11 3.88
CA LYS A 60 -4.25 -8.54 3.69
C LYS A 60 -3.59 -9.12 4.96
N SER A 61 -4.26 -8.99 6.10
CA SER A 61 -3.72 -9.39 7.41
C SER A 61 -3.48 -10.91 7.55
N HIS A 62 -4.19 -11.70 6.73
CA HIS A 62 -4.07 -13.15 6.67
C HIS A 62 -2.86 -13.62 5.84
N TYR A 63 -2.09 -12.75 5.18
CA TYR A 63 -0.85 -13.11 4.46
C TYR A 63 0.31 -13.33 5.45
N LYS A 64 0.07 -14.13 6.48
CA LYS A 64 1.04 -14.46 7.51
C LYS A 64 1.31 -15.94 7.43
N PHE A 65 2.52 -16.29 6.97
CA PHE A 65 2.97 -17.66 6.90
C PHE A 65 3.83 -18.01 8.12
N ASN A 66 3.63 -19.20 8.66
CA ASN A 66 4.33 -19.68 9.86
C ASN A 66 4.79 -21.14 9.66
N LEU A 67 5.58 -21.66 10.60
CA LEU A 67 6.11 -23.03 10.52
C LEU A 67 5.02 -24.11 10.49
N ARG A 68 3.81 -23.82 11.01
CA ARG A 68 2.69 -24.75 10.97
C ARG A 68 2.14 -24.91 9.56
N ASP A 69 2.24 -23.88 8.71
CA ASP A 69 1.86 -23.99 7.30
C ASP A 69 2.73 -25.02 6.59
N ALA A 70 4.05 -24.95 6.81
CA ALA A 70 4.96 -25.93 6.25
C ALA A 70 4.80 -27.32 6.87
N SER A 71 4.48 -27.43 8.17
CA SER A 71 4.04 -28.72 8.75
C SER A 71 2.74 -29.23 8.15
N SER A 72 1.82 -28.36 7.75
CA SER A 72 0.55 -28.76 7.12
C SER A 72 0.79 -29.27 5.70
N LEU A 73 1.73 -28.66 4.96
CA LEU A 73 2.19 -29.17 3.67
C LEU A 73 2.81 -30.56 3.82
N VAL A 74 3.72 -30.73 4.79
CA VAL A 74 4.33 -32.04 5.10
C VAL A 74 3.24 -33.06 5.46
N SER A 75 2.34 -32.70 6.38
CA SER A 75 1.26 -33.58 6.83
C SER A 75 0.33 -33.98 5.68
N GLY A 76 -0.02 -33.06 4.78
CA GLY A 76 -0.84 -33.35 3.60
C GLY A 76 -0.18 -34.38 2.68
N ILE A 77 1.13 -34.26 2.46
CA ILE A 77 1.89 -35.23 1.69
C ILE A 77 1.94 -36.58 2.39
N LEU A 78 2.16 -36.61 3.72
CA LEU A 78 2.23 -37.86 4.51
C LEU A 78 0.88 -38.58 4.65
N HIS A 79 -0.23 -37.82 4.58
CA HIS A 79 -1.58 -38.36 4.67
C HIS A 79 -2.03 -39.09 3.39
N ALA A 80 -1.28 -38.98 2.30
CA ALA A 80 -1.61 -39.66 1.06
C ALA A 80 -1.56 -41.20 1.20
N SER A 81 -2.35 -41.87 0.37
CA SER A 81 -2.40 -43.33 0.31
C SER A 81 -1.07 -43.93 -0.17
N SER A 82 -0.77 -45.18 0.24
CA SER A 82 0.47 -45.88 -0.16
C SER A 82 0.63 -46.01 -1.69
N GLY A 83 -0.46 -46.00 -2.45
CA GLY A 83 -0.44 -46.00 -3.92
C GLY A 83 0.16 -44.74 -4.54
N CYS A 84 0.01 -43.57 -3.89
CA CYS A 84 0.57 -42.31 -4.39
C CYS A 84 2.11 -42.26 -4.37
N TYR A 85 2.75 -43.12 -3.58
CA TYR A 85 4.20 -43.17 -3.39
C TYR A 85 4.88 -44.23 -4.26
N GLN A 86 4.16 -44.84 -5.19
CA GLN A 86 4.75 -45.82 -6.11
C GLN A 86 5.49 -45.14 -7.26
N VAL A 87 5.14 -43.91 -7.58
CA VAL A 87 5.68 -43.16 -8.72
C VAL A 87 6.17 -41.79 -8.26
N ALA A 88 7.45 -41.50 -8.48
CA ALA A 88 8.07 -40.23 -8.10
C ALA A 88 7.34 -39.01 -8.70
N SER A 89 6.86 -39.11 -9.96
CA SER A 89 6.05 -38.06 -10.61
C SER A 89 4.76 -37.74 -9.85
N THR A 90 4.10 -38.77 -9.31
CA THR A 90 2.87 -38.60 -8.52
C THR A 90 3.14 -37.90 -7.20
N VAL A 91 4.27 -38.20 -6.56
CA VAL A 91 4.71 -37.53 -5.32
C VAL A 91 5.03 -36.04 -5.58
N ALA A 92 5.70 -35.71 -6.68
CA ALA A 92 5.97 -34.33 -7.05
C ALA A 92 4.67 -33.54 -7.39
N LYS A 93 3.70 -34.20 -8.05
CA LYS A 93 2.36 -33.64 -8.31
C LYS A 93 1.56 -33.43 -7.01
N LEU A 94 1.69 -34.34 -6.05
CA LEU A 94 1.09 -34.23 -4.74
C LEU A 94 1.68 -33.05 -3.96
N TRP A 95 3.02 -32.89 -3.97
CA TRP A 95 3.69 -31.72 -3.39
C TRP A 95 3.17 -30.41 -3.99
N THR A 96 3.01 -30.36 -5.32
CA THR A 96 2.46 -29.20 -6.03
C THR A 96 1.05 -28.89 -5.55
N HIS A 97 0.18 -29.91 -5.51
CA HIS A 97 -1.20 -29.76 -5.06
C HIS A 97 -1.25 -29.23 -3.62
N GLU A 98 -0.57 -29.87 -2.67
CA GLU A 98 -0.58 -29.46 -1.28
C GLU A 98 0.04 -28.06 -1.09
N GLY A 99 1.06 -27.71 -1.87
CA GLY A 99 1.63 -26.36 -1.89
C GLY A 99 0.60 -25.30 -2.26
N CYS A 100 -0.21 -25.56 -3.30
CA CYS A 100 -1.34 -24.68 -3.64
C CYS A 100 -2.37 -24.62 -2.50
N ARG A 101 -2.73 -25.75 -1.89
CA ARG A 101 -3.76 -25.80 -0.85
C ARG A 101 -3.36 -25.09 0.45
N VAL A 102 -2.08 -25.01 0.75
CA VAL A 102 -1.57 -24.36 1.97
C VAL A 102 -1.31 -22.87 1.74
N PHE A 103 -0.64 -22.53 0.63
CA PHE A 103 -0.17 -21.16 0.39
C PHE A 103 -1.04 -20.40 -0.61
N ARG A 104 -1.30 -20.97 -1.79
CA ARG A 104 -2.04 -20.29 -2.87
C ARG A 104 -3.48 -19.97 -2.49
N ASP A 105 -4.18 -20.91 -1.87
CA ASP A 105 -5.59 -20.76 -1.48
C ASP A 105 -5.80 -19.66 -0.42
N ARG A 106 -4.73 -19.22 0.26
CA ARG A 106 -4.77 -18.08 1.20
C ARG A 106 -4.78 -16.72 0.51
N LEU A 107 -4.32 -16.65 -0.75
CA LEU A 107 -4.16 -15.40 -1.50
C LEU A 107 -5.48 -14.95 -2.13
N ILE A 108 -5.75 -13.64 -2.12
CA ILE A 108 -6.99 -13.07 -2.65
C ILE A 108 -6.79 -12.62 -4.10
N ASP A 109 -5.78 -11.80 -4.37
CA ASP A 109 -5.66 -11.14 -5.66
C ASP A 109 -5.17 -12.09 -6.75
N TYR A 110 -5.68 -11.92 -7.97
CA TYR A 110 -5.23 -12.69 -9.14
C TYR A 110 -3.73 -12.49 -9.41
N ALA A 111 -3.22 -11.26 -9.21
CA ALA A 111 -1.80 -10.96 -9.35
C ALA A 111 -0.94 -11.75 -8.35
N ASP A 112 -1.34 -11.81 -7.08
CA ASP A 112 -0.62 -12.55 -6.04
C ASP A 112 -0.66 -14.07 -6.32
N ARG A 113 -1.82 -14.58 -6.74
CA ARG A 113 -1.97 -16.00 -7.11
C ARG A 113 -1.09 -16.37 -8.30
N ASN A 114 -1.00 -15.52 -9.33
CA ASN A 114 -0.11 -15.75 -10.46
C ASN A 114 1.37 -15.65 -10.06
N ALA A 115 1.72 -14.70 -9.19
CA ALA A 115 3.08 -14.60 -8.65
C ALA A 115 3.44 -15.87 -7.87
N PHE A 116 2.50 -16.43 -7.10
CA PHE A 116 2.71 -17.70 -6.41
C PHE A 116 2.83 -18.87 -7.39
N ASP A 117 1.98 -18.91 -8.42
CA ASP A 117 2.06 -19.94 -9.46
C ASP A 117 3.44 -19.90 -10.15
N GLN A 118 4.02 -18.71 -10.37
CA GLN A 118 5.38 -18.54 -10.87
C GLN A 118 6.44 -19.05 -9.88
N VAL A 119 6.36 -18.66 -8.59
CA VAL A 119 7.27 -19.16 -7.54
C VAL A 119 7.24 -20.68 -7.44
N LEU A 120 6.04 -21.27 -7.55
CA LEU A 120 5.86 -22.71 -7.52
C LEU A 120 6.46 -23.37 -8.78
N SER A 121 6.24 -22.81 -9.97
CA SER A 121 6.82 -23.31 -11.22
C SER A 121 8.34 -23.20 -11.26
N ASP A 122 8.92 -22.14 -10.69
CA ASP A 122 10.37 -22.00 -10.55
C ASP A 122 10.93 -23.07 -9.59
N ALA A 123 10.30 -23.29 -8.43
CA ALA A 123 10.68 -24.38 -7.53
C ALA A 123 10.50 -25.77 -8.17
N GLN A 124 9.45 -25.97 -8.99
CA GLN A 124 9.29 -27.21 -9.77
C GLN A 124 10.45 -27.42 -10.72
N ARG A 125 10.84 -26.37 -11.43
CA ARG A 125 11.94 -26.41 -12.39
C ARG A 125 13.25 -26.77 -11.70
N ASP A 126 13.55 -26.16 -10.57
CA ASP A 126 14.84 -26.26 -9.91
C ASP A 126 15.04 -27.59 -9.15
N PHE A 127 13.96 -28.19 -8.62
CA PHE A 127 14.04 -29.44 -7.85
C PHE A 127 13.58 -30.69 -8.59
N PHE A 128 12.65 -30.57 -9.54
CA PHE A 128 12.00 -31.72 -10.17
C PHE A 128 12.29 -31.83 -11.67
N ILE A 129 12.47 -30.73 -12.40
CA ILE A 129 12.69 -30.78 -13.86
C ILE A 129 14.18 -30.76 -14.22
N TYR A 130 14.93 -29.82 -13.68
CA TYR A 130 16.38 -29.65 -13.88
C TYR A 130 17.14 -29.59 -12.55
N PRO A 131 17.06 -30.63 -11.71
CA PRO A 131 17.88 -30.69 -10.50
C PRO A 131 19.38 -30.68 -10.83
N LYS A 132 20.17 -30.13 -9.90
CA LYS A 132 21.64 -30.11 -9.99
C LYS A 132 22.25 -31.52 -10.12
N GLU A 133 21.54 -32.54 -9.63
CA GLU A 133 21.84 -33.95 -9.83
C GLU A 133 20.85 -34.54 -10.85
N PRO A 134 21.31 -35.28 -11.88
CA PRO A 134 20.45 -35.68 -12.98
C PRO A 134 19.41 -36.73 -12.54
N LEU A 135 18.13 -36.38 -12.61
CA LEU A 135 17.04 -37.35 -12.52
C LEU A 135 16.97 -38.21 -13.80
N PRO A 136 16.53 -39.48 -13.73
CA PRO A 136 16.46 -40.38 -14.89
C PRO A 136 15.59 -39.86 -16.04
N LYS A 137 14.54 -39.08 -15.73
CA LYS A 137 13.67 -38.38 -16.68
C LYS A 137 13.12 -37.11 -16.03
N PRO A 138 12.94 -36.00 -16.78
CA PRO A 138 12.25 -34.82 -16.29
C PRO A 138 10.77 -35.15 -15.98
N PHE A 139 10.22 -34.54 -14.93
CA PHE A 139 8.82 -34.74 -14.55
C PHE A 139 7.87 -33.86 -15.36
N ASP A 140 6.78 -34.46 -15.86
CA ASP A 140 5.70 -33.72 -16.53
C ASP A 140 4.74 -33.11 -15.51
N PHE A 141 4.57 -31.78 -15.55
CA PHE A 141 3.58 -31.04 -14.77
C PHE A 141 2.46 -30.48 -15.67
N GLU A 142 1.27 -30.27 -15.10
CA GLU A 142 0.16 -29.62 -15.83
C GLU A 142 0.49 -28.14 -16.07
N GLU A 143 -0.05 -27.54 -17.14
CA GLU A 143 0.17 -26.11 -17.47
C GLU A 143 -0.25 -25.17 -16.34
N LYS A 144 -1.27 -25.56 -15.56
CA LYS A 144 -1.73 -24.80 -14.40
C LYS A 144 -1.68 -25.66 -13.13
N PRO A 145 -0.87 -25.29 -12.12
CA PRO A 145 -0.76 -26.03 -10.87
C PRO A 145 -2.09 -26.27 -10.14
N ASN A 146 -3.04 -25.34 -10.26
CA ASN A 146 -4.34 -25.41 -9.60
C ASN A 146 -5.30 -26.48 -10.17
N GLN A 147 -5.02 -27.04 -11.36
CA GLN A 147 -5.80 -28.10 -11.99
C GLN A 147 -5.45 -29.49 -11.47
N LEU A 148 -4.31 -29.63 -10.78
CA LEU A 148 -3.99 -30.86 -10.06
C LEU A 148 -4.92 -30.97 -8.85
N VAL A 149 -5.73 -32.03 -8.82
CA VAL A 149 -6.66 -32.30 -7.72
C VAL A 149 -6.32 -33.64 -7.10
N PHE A 150 -6.10 -33.65 -5.79
CA PHE A 150 -6.03 -34.84 -4.97
C PHE A 150 -7.19 -34.78 -3.97
N THR A 151 -7.90 -35.88 -3.84
CA THR A 151 -9.06 -35.98 -2.94
C THR A 151 -9.30 -37.43 -2.56
N ASP A 152 -10.09 -37.62 -1.51
CA ASP A 152 -10.43 -38.85 -0.82
C ASP A 152 -11.85 -39.35 -1.16
N PHE A 153 -12.42 -38.90 -2.28
CA PHE A 153 -13.75 -39.34 -2.68
C PHE A 153 -13.84 -40.87 -2.76
N PRO A 154 -14.86 -41.48 -2.13
CA PRO A 154 -15.06 -42.92 -2.17
C PRO A 154 -15.44 -43.34 -3.60
N ASP A 155 -14.72 -44.31 -4.18
CA ASP A 155 -15.09 -44.86 -5.50
C ASP A 155 -16.48 -45.54 -5.47
N ARG A 156 -16.88 -46.07 -4.30
CA ARG A 156 -18.20 -46.65 -4.00
C ARG A 156 -18.52 -46.43 -2.53
N ALA A 157 -19.80 -46.31 -2.18
CA ALA A 157 -20.30 -46.06 -0.82
C ALA A 157 -19.80 -47.03 0.28
N ALA A 158 -19.25 -48.19 -0.09
CA ALA A 158 -18.76 -49.22 0.82
C ALA A 158 -17.23 -49.38 0.86
N GLN A 159 -16.46 -48.56 0.12
CA GLN A 159 -14.99 -48.62 0.12
C GLN A 159 -14.37 -47.55 1.04
N PRO A 160 -13.19 -47.82 1.63
CA PRO A 160 -12.48 -46.83 2.41
C PRO A 160 -12.11 -45.62 1.54
N GLN A 161 -12.16 -44.43 2.13
CA GLN A 161 -11.74 -43.19 1.49
C GLN A 161 -10.23 -43.24 1.28
N ILE A 162 -9.80 -43.22 0.02
CA ILE A 162 -8.38 -43.30 -0.37
C ILE A 162 -8.00 -41.99 -1.02
N TYR A 163 -7.08 -41.26 -0.41
CA TYR A 163 -6.54 -40.02 -0.98
C TYR A 163 -5.74 -40.32 -2.24
N LYS A 164 -6.25 -39.89 -3.41
CA LYS A 164 -5.69 -40.18 -4.73
C LYS A 164 -5.78 -38.99 -5.69
N LYS A 165 -5.00 -39.04 -6.78
CA LYS A 165 -5.07 -38.05 -7.87
C LYS A 165 -6.38 -38.24 -8.64
N PHE A 166 -7.11 -37.16 -8.84
CA PHE A 166 -8.25 -37.09 -9.75
C PHE A 166 -7.91 -36.20 -10.94
N LYS A 167 -8.34 -36.61 -12.13
CA LYS A 167 -8.37 -35.74 -13.31
C LYS A 167 -9.75 -35.11 -13.38
N MET A 168 -9.81 -33.80 -13.56
CA MET A 168 -11.07 -33.11 -13.83
C MET A 168 -11.63 -33.66 -15.15
N SER A 169 -12.63 -34.53 -15.02
CA SER A 169 -13.19 -35.32 -16.11
C SER A 169 -14.69 -35.43 -15.91
N ASP A 170 -15.42 -35.70 -16.98
CA ASP A 170 -16.87 -35.87 -16.93
C ASP A 170 -17.32 -37.01 -16.00
N GLU A 171 -16.43 -37.96 -15.70
CA GLU A 171 -16.69 -39.05 -14.74
C GLU A 171 -16.83 -38.53 -13.30
N LEU A 172 -15.91 -37.67 -12.84
CA LEU A 172 -16.02 -37.03 -11.53
C LEU A 172 -17.29 -36.20 -11.43
N LEU A 173 -17.64 -35.52 -12.53
CA LEU A 173 -18.84 -34.72 -12.58
C LEU A 173 -20.12 -35.57 -12.42
N ARG A 174 -20.21 -36.70 -13.14
CA ARG A 174 -21.33 -37.63 -13.02
C ARG A 174 -21.44 -38.18 -11.60
N PHE A 175 -20.32 -38.60 -11.03
CA PHE A 175 -20.25 -39.08 -9.64
C PHE A 175 -20.81 -38.07 -8.63
N LEU A 176 -20.49 -36.78 -8.79
CA LEU A 176 -20.99 -35.72 -7.92
C LEU A 176 -22.49 -35.46 -8.10
N ILE A 177 -23.00 -35.58 -9.34
CA ILE A 177 -24.42 -35.44 -9.64
C ILE A 177 -25.20 -36.60 -9.01
N ASP A 178 -24.73 -37.83 -9.16
CA ASP A 178 -25.37 -39.02 -8.57
C ASP A 178 -25.50 -38.88 -7.04
N HIS A 179 -24.42 -38.45 -6.36
CA HIS A 179 -24.44 -38.21 -4.92
C HIS A 179 -25.34 -37.03 -4.50
N LEU A 180 -25.49 -36.02 -5.35
CA LEU A 180 -26.40 -34.90 -5.11
C LEU A 180 -27.85 -35.35 -5.23
N ASP A 181 -28.16 -36.18 -6.21
CA ASP A 181 -29.50 -36.75 -6.38
C ASP A 181 -29.88 -37.68 -5.22
N ASP A 182 -28.95 -38.54 -4.78
CA ASP A 182 -29.11 -39.36 -3.58
C ASP A 182 -29.36 -38.50 -2.31
N TYR A 183 -28.65 -37.38 -2.18
CA TYR A 183 -28.87 -36.43 -1.08
C TYR A 183 -30.26 -35.80 -1.16
N ASN A 184 -30.70 -35.41 -2.35
CA ASN A 184 -32.00 -34.78 -2.58
C ASN A 184 -33.16 -35.74 -2.31
N LEU A 185 -32.98 -37.04 -2.59
CA LEU A 185 -33.95 -38.07 -2.25
C LEU A 185 -34.04 -38.34 -0.75
N ALA A 186 -32.91 -38.27 -0.02
CA ALA A 186 -32.85 -38.57 1.40
C ALA A 186 -33.14 -37.37 2.33
N SER A 187 -32.99 -36.14 1.85
CA SER A 187 -33.06 -34.92 2.66
C SER A 187 -34.44 -34.25 2.61
N GLN A 188 -34.94 -33.77 3.75
CA GLN A 188 -36.15 -32.93 3.79
C GLN A 188 -35.96 -31.54 3.17
N LYS A 189 -34.71 -31.11 2.97
CA LYS A 189 -34.36 -29.83 2.34
C LYS A 189 -33.51 -30.14 1.10
N PRO A 190 -34.12 -30.41 -0.08
CA PRO A 190 -33.39 -30.70 -1.31
C PRO A 190 -32.62 -29.47 -1.79
N MET A 191 -31.56 -29.71 -2.55
CA MET A 191 -30.62 -28.73 -3.05
C MET A 191 -30.36 -28.95 -4.55
N HIS A 192 -30.84 -28.03 -5.38
CA HIS A 192 -30.62 -28.07 -6.83
C HIS A 192 -29.34 -27.32 -7.17
N LEU A 193 -28.20 -28.01 -7.10
CA LEU A 193 -26.90 -27.48 -7.50
C LEU A 193 -26.51 -27.94 -8.88
N ILE A 194 -25.86 -27.03 -9.61
CA ILE A 194 -25.23 -27.32 -10.88
C ILE A 194 -23.71 -27.29 -10.63
N PRO A 195 -23.03 -28.44 -10.60
CA PRO A 195 -21.59 -28.47 -10.37
C PRO A 195 -20.86 -27.88 -11.59
N PHE A 196 -19.94 -26.96 -11.39
CA PHE A 196 -19.04 -26.41 -12.41
C PHE A 196 -17.59 -26.49 -11.91
N ASP A 197 -16.60 -26.28 -12.77
CA ASP A 197 -15.20 -26.58 -12.45
C ASP A 197 -14.71 -25.96 -11.13
N ASP A 198 -14.95 -24.67 -10.89
CA ASP A 198 -14.57 -24.02 -9.64
C ASP A 198 -15.34 -24.57 -8.44
N ALA A 199 -16.63 -24.90 -8.61
CA ALA A 199 -17.41 -25.54 -7.55
C ALA A 199 -16.86 -26.92 -7.19
N ILE A 200 -16.33 -27.68 -8.17
CA ILE A 200 -15.67 -28.96 -7.93
C ILE A 200 -14.33 -28.73 -7.22
N LEU A 201 -13.55 -27.72 -7.62
CA LEU A 201 -12.31 -27.36 -6.93
C LEU A 201 -12.58 -26.99 -5.46
N HIS A 202 -13.56 -26.12 -5.20
CA HIS A 202 -14.00 -25.82 -3.84
C HIS A 202 -14.47 -27.09 -3.12
N LEU A 203 -15.29 -27.92 -3.77
CA LEU A 203 -15.75 -29.18 -3.17
C LEU A 203 -14.58 -30.10 -2.82
N THR A 204 -13.50 -30.15 -3.59
CA THR A 204 -12.33 -30.98 -3.28
C THR A 204 -11.51 -30.42 -2.11
N ARG A 205 -11.35 -29.09 -2.03
CA ARG A 205 -10.75 -28.40 -0.86
C ARG A 205 -11.55 -28.68 0.40
N ILE A 206 -12.87 -28.73 0.23
CA ILE A 206 -13.87 -29.02 1.24
C ILE A 206 -13.99 -30.52 1.49
N ALA A 207 -13.81 -31.43 0.56
CA ALA A 207 -13.88 -32.87 0.85
C ALA A 207 -12.79 -33.23 1.86
N ARG A 208 -11.65 -32.55 1.73
CA ARG A 208 -10.60 -32.52 2.74
C ARG A 208 -11.06 -32.02 4.13
N PHE A 209 -12.07 -31.13 4.25
CA PHE A 209 -12.39 -30.37 5.49
C PHE A 209 -13.86 -29.88 5.79
N GLY A 210 -14.88 -30.17 4.98
CA GLY A 210 -16.30 -29.73 5.02
C GLY A 210 -16.61 -28.20 4.87
N ARG A 211 -17.33 -27.66 3.84
CA ARG A 211 -18.06 -26.34 3.85
C ARG A 211 -19.19 -26.12 2.77
N GLN A 212 -20.31 -25.33 2.89
CA GLN A 212 -21.66 -25.45 3.57
C GLN A 212 -22.80 -25.88 2.63
N PHE A 213 -22.90 -25.27 1.45
CA PHE A 213 -23.73 -25.75 0.35
C PHE A 213 -23.14 -27.04 -0.23
N LEU A 214 -21.82 -27.03 -0.35
CA LEU A 214 -21.00 -28.22 -0.57
C LEU A 214 -20.72 -29.02 0.72
N ILE A 215 -20.95 -28.57 1.99
CA ILE A 215 -20.75 -29.44 3.20
C ILE A 215 -21.80 -30.48 3.13
N ARG A 216 -23.05 -30.08 2.91
CA ARG A 216 -24.16 -31.03 3.03
C ARG A 216 -23.89 -32.24 2.13
N LEU A 217 -23.40 -31.98 0.92
CA LEU A 217 -22.90 -32.98 0.00
C LEU A 217 -21.56 -33.61 0.45
N ALA A 218 -20.54 -32.84 0.81
CA ALA A 218 -19.21 -33.34 1.20
C ALA A 218 -19.22 -34.17 2.48
N ALA A 219 -19.93 -33.74 3.53
CA ALA A 219 -20.19 -34.49 4.74
C ALA A 219 -21.03 -35.74 4.44
N ARG A 220 -21.96 -35.68 3.49
CA ARG A 220 -22.67 -36.89 3.04
C ARG A 220 -21.72 -37.87 2.36
N ILE A 221 -20.90 -37.40 1.43
CA ILE A 221 -19.86 -38.19 0.74
C ILE A 221 -18.85 -38.74 1.76
N ALA A 222 -18.49 -37.93 2.76
CA ALA A 222 -17.55 -38.30 3.81
C ALA A 222 -18.16 -39.18 4.92
N ASN A 223 -19.49 -39.44 4.88
CA ASN A 223 -20.25 -40.09 5.95
C ASN A 223 -20.14 -39.42 7.34
N CYS A 224 -19.92 -38.10 7.35
CA CYS A 224 -19.85 -37.28 8.56
C CYS A 224 -21.22 -36.70 8.91
N LYS A 225 -21.53 -36.62 10.21
CA LYS A 225 -22.78 -35.98 10.65
C LYS A 225 -22.59 -34.47 10.77
N LEU A 226 -23.53 -33.69 10.21
CA LEU A 226 -23.50 -32.23 10.19
C LEU A 226 -24.43 -31.63 11.24
N GLN A 227 -23.92 -30.69 12.05
CA GLN A 227 -24.72 -29.81 12.89
C GLN A 227 -24.82 -28.41 12.27
N THR A 228 -26.05 -27.93 12.12
CA THR A 228 -26.34 -26.53 11.80
C THR A 228 -26.97 -25.86 13.02
N PHE A 229 -26.46 -24.69 13.41
CA PHE A 229 -27.04 -23.89 14.48
C PHE A 229 -28.27 -23.13 13.95
N GLU A 230 -29.35 -23.12 14.73
CA GLU A 230 -30.55 -22.34 14.41
C GLU A 230 -30.66 -21.19 15.41
N VAL A 231 -30.56 -19.95 14.91
CA VAL A 231 -30.62 -18.75 15.74
C VAL A 231 -32.08 -18.44 16.10
N ILE A 232 -32.44 -18.68 17.36
CA ILE A 232 -33.76 -18.34 17.91
C ILE A 232 -33.75 -16.89 18.42
N LYS A 233 -34.92 -16.25 18.59
CA LYS A 233 -35.07 -14.83 19.00
C LYS A 233 -34.35 -14.41 20.30
N ASN A 234 -33.79 -15.33 21.09
CA ASN A 234 -32.97 -15.05 22.29
C ASN A 234 -31.67 -15.87 22.31
N TYR A 235 -30.99 -16.01 21.16
CA TYR A 235 -29.76 -16.78 21.06
C TYR A 235 -28.59 -16.03 21.73
N GLY A 236 -28.33 -16.37 23.00
CA GLY A 236 -27.20 -15.87 23.77
C GLY A 236 -26.09 -16.92 23.97
N GLN A 237 -25.01 -16.52 24.64
CA GLN A 237 -23.83 -17.36 24.86
C GLN A 237 -24.14 -18.70 25.55
N MET A 238 -25.11 -18.73 26.46
CA MET A 238 -25.50 -19.97 27.14
C MET A 238 -26.07 -21.01 26.17
N VAL A 239 -26.96 -20.58 25.25
CA VAL A 239 -27.55 -21.48 24.23
C VAL A 239 -26.46 -21.96 23.27
N PHE A 240 -25.56 -21.06 22.87
CA PHE A 240 -24.42 -21.41 22.01
C PHE A 240 -23.51 -22.47 22.64
N ARG A 241 -23.17 -22.32 23.93
CA ARG A 241 -22.36 -23.31 24.66
C ARG A 241 -23.06 -24.66 24.77
N GLU A 242 -24.37 -24.69 24.98
CA GLU A 242 -25.15 -25.93 24.97
C GLU A 242 -25.16 -26.62 23.59
N ASP A 243 -25.22 -25.85 22.50
CA ASP A 243 -25.10 -26.43 21.15
C ASP A 243 -23.69 -26.95 20.85
N LEU A 244 -22.64 -26.28 21.34
CA LEU A 244 -21.26 -26.77 21.27
C LEU A 244 -21.06 -28.05 22.08
N LYS A 245 -21.64 -28.15 23.29
CA LYS A 245 -21.61 -29.39 24.08
C LYS A 245 -22.15 -30.58 23.31
N LYS A 246 -23.28 -30.42 22.61
CA LYS A 246 -23.84 -31.50 21.76
C LYS A 246 -22.83 -31.97 20.71
N SER A 247 -22.12 -31.03 20.06
CA SER A 247 -21.06 -31.37 19.10
C SER A 247 -19.91 -32.13 19.77
N LEU A 248 -19.45 -31.65 20.94
CA LEU A 248 -18.33 -32.24 21.69
C LEU A 248 -18.68 -33.64 22.20
N SER A 249 -19.87 -33.85 22.76
CA SER A 249 -20.33 -35.17 23.23
C SER A 249 -20.43 -36.18 22.07
N VAL A 250 -20.97 -35.79 20.91
CA VAL A 250 -21.03 -36.70 19.76
C VAL A 250 -19.63 -37.07 19.27
N ALA A 251 -18.71 -36.10 19.16
CA ALA A 251 -17.35 -36.35 18.71
C ALA A 251 -16.54 -37.21 19.70
N GLY A 252 -16.67 -36.96 21.00
CA GLY A 252 -15.89 -37.63 22.05
C GLY A 252 -16.50 -38.94 22.58
N GLU A 253 -17.81 -38.97 22.86
CA GLU A 253 -18.46 -40.16 23.43
C GLU A 253 -18.80 -41.21 22.35
N LYS A 254 -19.31 -40.78 21.19
CA LYS A 254 -19.70 -41.72 20.13
C LYS A 254 -18.54 -42.08 19.19
N LYS A 255 -17.39 -41.41 19.33
CA LYS A 255 -16.23 -41.54 18.42
C LYS A 255 -16.61 -41.38 16.94
N GLN A 256 -17.61 -40.54 16.66
CA GLN A 256 -18.16 -40.34 15.31
C GLN A 256 -17.66 -39.03 14.73
N GLN A 257 -17.26 -39.04 13.46
CA GLN A 257 -16.86 -37.83 12.72
C GLN A 257 -18.03 -36.85 12.63
N TYR A 258 -17.81 -35.63 13.11
CA TYR A 258 -18.84 -34.62 13.31
C TYR A 258 -18.38 -33.26 12.80
N VAL A 259 -19.24 -32.57 12.05
CA VAL A 259 -18.94 -31.27 11.46
C VAL A 259 -19.86 -30.22 12.08
N SER A 260 -19.26 -29.23 12.75
CA SER A 260 -19.98 -28.08 13.31
C SER A 260 -19.85 -26.89 12.38
N TYR A 261 -20.98 -26.50 11.77
CA TYR A 261 -21.02 -25.42 10.80
C TYR A 261 -21.53 -24.11 11.41
N VAL A 262 -20.71 -23.06 11.42
CA VAL A 262 -21.06 -21.73 11.92
C VAL A 262 -21.01 -20.72 10.78
N SER A 263 -22.11 -20.01 10.55
CA SER A 263 -22.22 -18.89 9.60
C SER A 263 -21.98 -17.57 10.30
N ASP A 264 -21.66 -16.53 9.54
CA ASP A 264 -21.62 -15.14 10.00
C ASP A 264 -22.95 -14.74 10.66
N ASN A 265 -24.07 -15.17 10.07
CA ASN A 265 -25.41 -14.93 10.60
C ASN A 265 -25.67 -15.63 11.95
N HIS A 266 -24.89 -16.65 12.29
CA HIS A 266 -24.99 -17.35 13.58
C HIS A 266 -24.19 -16.66 14.69
N ILE A 267 -23.27 -15.75 14.33
CA ILE A 267 -22.41 -15.03 15.28
C ILE A 267 -23.14 -13.75 15.72
N VAL A 268 -24.04 -13.90 16.70
CA VAL A 268 -24.79 -12.78 17.28
C VAL A 268 -23.90 -11.93 18.20
N GLN A 269 -22.98 -12.56 18.92
CA GLN A 269 -22.05 -11.92 19.86
C GLN A 269 -20.61 -12.34 19.57
N GLU A 270 -19.66 -11.40 19.66
CA GLU A 270 -18.23 -11.68 19.44
C GLU A 270 -17.64 -12.64 20.48
N THR A 271 -18.29 -12.78 21.65
CA THR A 271 -17.91 -13.77 22.68
C THR A 271 -17.99 -15.21 22.17
N PHE A 272 -18.79 -15.50 21.14
CA PHE A 272 -18.86 -16.85 20.56
C PHE A 272 -17.53 -17.23 19.91
N LEU A 273 -16.85 -16.25 19.29
CA LEU A 273 -15.54 -16.47 18.67
C LEU A 273 -14.44 -16.69 19.71
N VAL A 274 -14.61 -16.21 20.95
CA VAL A 274 -13.68 -16.51 22.05
C VAL A 274 -13.71 -18.02 22.37
N ASP A 275 -14.92 -18.59 22.48
CA ASP A 275 -15.10 -20.02 22.77
C ASP A 275 -14.55 -20.88 21.60
N ILE A 276 -14.80 -20.48 20.34
CA ILE A 276 -14.24 -21.17 19.16
C ILE A 276 -12.71 -21.02 19.09
N ASN A 277 -12.16 -19.86 19.43
CA ASN A 277 -10.71 -19.62 19.51
C ASN A 277 -10.05 -20.55 20.55
N ASN A 278 -10.68 -20.74 21.71
CA ASN A 278 -10.18 -21.66 22.73
C ASN A 278 -10.24 -23.12 22.24
N LEU A 279 -11.34 -23.50 21.59
CA LEU A 279 -11.50 -24.82 20.98
C LEU A 279 -10.41 -25.10 19.93
N MET A 280 -10.04 -24.14 19.08
CA MET A 280 -8.97 -24.35 18.07
C MET A 280 -7.57 -24.40 18.67
N ASN A 281 -7.29 -23.60 19.71
CA ASN A 281 -5.96 -23.57 20.33
C ASN A 281 -5.72 -24.80 21.23
N VAL A 282 -6.62 -25.03 22.19
CA VAL A 282 -6.45 -26.03 23.26
C VAL A 282 -7.21 -27.32 22.94
N GLY A 283 -8.31 -27.24 22.18
CA GLY A 283 -9.23 -28.37 22.02
C GLY A 283 -10.25 -28.47 23.15
N ASP A 284 -10.34 -27.45 24.01
CA ASP A 284 -11.22 -27.41 25.18
C ASP A 284 -11.71 -25.97 25.42
N ILE A 285 -12.88 -25.86 26.04
CA ILE A 285 -13.51 -24.59 26.41
C ILE A 285 -13.62 -24.55 27.94
N PRO A 286 -12.92 -23.61 28.61
CA PRO A 286 -12.95 -23.53 30.07
C PRO A 286 -14.37 -23.41 30.63
N ASN A 287 -14.65 -24.21 31.67
CA ASN A 287 -15.93 -24.24 32.38
C ASN A 287 -17.15 -24.49 31.46
N ILE A 288 -16.96 -25.26 30.38
CA ILE A 288 -18.10 -25.68 29.55
C ILE A 288 -18.90 -26.76 30.26
N TRP A 289 -18.23 -27.77 30.82
CA TRP A 289 -18.85 -28.88 31.55
C TRP A 289 -19.11 -28.53 33.00
N LYS A 290 -20.31 -28.84 33.51
CA LYS A 290 -20.57 -28.84 34.95
C LYS A 290 -19.90 -30.04 35.61
N SER A 291 -19.68 -30.00 36.94
CA SER A 291 -19.02 -31.11 37.64
C SER A 291 -19.69 -32.46 37.39
N GLU A 292 -21.03 -32.50 37.48
CA GLU A 292 -21.85 -33.69 37.24
C GLU A 292 -21.71 -34.22 35.79
N GLU A 293 -21.70 -33.32 34.81
CA GLU A 293 -21.53 -33.69 33.39
C GLU A 293 -20.13 -34.24 33.11
N ALA A 294 -19.11 -33.64 33.71
CA ALA A 294 -17.73 -34.10 33.59
C ALA A 294 -17.53 -35.49 34.23
N ASP A 295 -18.14 -35.74 35.39
CA ASP A 295 -18.11 -37.05 36.04
C ASP A 295 -18.76 -38.13 35.16
N ALA A 296 -19.90 -37.81 34.54
CA ALA A 296 -20.57 -38.72 33.59
C ALA A 296 -19.70 -39.05 32.35
N ILE A 297 -18.96 -38.08 31.81
CA ILE A 297 -18.02 -38.31 30.70
C ILE A 297 -16.88 -39.22 31.15
N VAL A 298 -16.33 -39.00 32.34
CA VAL A 298 -15.24 -39.81 32.90
C VAL A 298 -15.70 -41.25 33.09
N ASP A 299 -16.89 -41.47 33.66
CA ASP A 299 -17.45 -42.81 33.83
C ASP A 299 -17.67 -43.52 32.49
N SER A 300 -18.18 -42.80 31.48
CA SER A 300 -18.38 -43.36 30.14
C SER A 300 -17.07 -43.73 29.44
N ARG A 301 -15.97 -43.00 29.70
CA ARG A 301 -14.71 -43.12 28.95
C ARG A 301 -13.58 -43.81 29.70
N SER A 302 -13.71 -44.04 31.01
CA SER A 302 -12.66 -44.67 31.83
C SER A 302 -12.21 -46.02 31.26
N ASN A 303 -13.16 -46.85 30.80
CA ASN A 303 -12.85 -48.15 30.20
C ASN A 303 -12.08 -48.02 28.87
N SER A 304 -12.52 -47.13 27.96
CA SER A 304 -11.79 -46.85 26.71
C SER A 304 -10.41 -46.23 26.95
N SER A 305 -10.24 -45.41 28.00
CA SER A 305 -8.93 -44.84 28.36
C SER A 305 -7.94 -45.94 28.77
N LYS A 306 -8.39 -46.86 29.64
CA LYS A 306 -7.62 -48.04 30.09
C LYS A 306 -7.19 -48.93 28.94
N GLU A 307 -8.08 -49.20 27.99
CA GLU A 307 -7.79 -50.01 26.79
C GLU A 307 -6.68 -49.38 25.93
N THR A 308 -6.59 -48.05 25.88
CA THR A 308 -5.52 -47.33 25.16
C THR A 308 -4.23 -47.15 25.96
N GLY A 309 -4.14 -47.73 27.16
CA GLY A 309 -2.95 -47.64 28.03
C GLY A 309 -2.73 -46.27 28.66
N ARG A 310 -3.76 -45.42 28.73
CA ARG A 310 -3.70 -44.10 29.40
C ARG A 310 -4.15 -44.20 30.85
N GLY A 311 -3.78 -43.20 31.66
CA GLY A 311 -4.16 -43.11 33.07
C GLY A 311 -5.67 -43.11 33.30
N VAL A 312 -6.06 -43.50 34.52
CA VAL A 312 -7.47 -43.62 34.97
C VAL A 312 -7.91 -42.39 35.76
N GLY A 313 -7.01 -41.44 36.03
CA GLY A 313 -7.33 -40.20 36.73
C GLY A 313 -8.36 -39.36 35.96
N ARG A 314 -9.15 -38.58 36.69
CA ARG A 314 -10.15 -37.65 36.11
C ARG A 314 -9.54 -36.80 34.99
N ASP A 315 -8.37 -36.23 35.25
CA ASP A 315 -7.68 -35.35 34.31
C ASP A 315 -7.14 -36.11 33.09
N ASP A 316 -6.65 -37.34 33.28
CA ASP A 316 -6.14 -38.19 32.19
C ASP A 316 -7.27 -38.61 31.24
N VAL A 317 -8.42 -39.00 31.80
CA VAL A 317 -9.60 -39.39 31.01
C VAL A 317 -10.17 -38.18 30.26
N MET A 318 -10.17 -36.99 30.88
CA MET A 318 -10.60 -35.76 30.21
C MET A 318 -9.61 -35.33 29.11
N ALA A 319 -8.31 -35.48 29.33
CA ALA A 319 -7.30 -35.25 28.29
C ALA A 319 -7.44 -36.25 27.12
N TYR A 320 -7.80 -37.51 27.41
CA TYR A 320 -8.16 -38.49 26.38
C TYR A 320 -9.42 -38.09 25.62
N PHE A 321 -10.47 -37.66 26.31
CA PHE A 321 -11.68 -37.12 25.68
C PHE A 321 -11.36 -35.95 24.74
N ASN A 322 -10.55 -34.99 25.17
CA ASN A 322 -10.12 -33.86 24.34
C ASN A 322 -9.30 -34.33 23.12
N THR A 323 -8.51 -35.41 23.25
CA THR A 323 -7.81 -36.02 22.11
C THR A 323 -8.81 -36.57 21.08
N LEU A 324 -9.86 -37.26 21.53
CA LEU A 324 -10.92 -37.80 20.65
C LEU A 324 -11.75 -36.69 19.99
N VAL A 325 -12.07 -35.64 20.74
CA VAL A 325 -12.74 -34.46 20.17
C VAL A 325 -11.89 -33.87 19.05
N ARG A 326 -10.58 -33.69 19.27
CA ARG A 326 -9.68 -33.14 18.25
C ARG A 326 -9.53 -34.02 17.01
N SER A 327 -9.71 -35.34 17.12
CA SER A 327 -9.63 -36.24 15.95
C SER A 327 -10.94 -36.36 15.18
N ASN A 328 -12.08 -36.04 15.81
CA ASN A 328 -13.41 -36.33 15.26
C ASN A 328 -14.27 -35.09 15.01
N LEU A 329 -13.95 -33.94 15.62
CA LEU A 329 -14.71 -32.71 15.45
C LEU A 329 -14.04 -31.80 14.42
N HIS A 330 -14.78 -31.48 13.36
CA HIS A 330 -14.38 -30.50 12.34
C HIS A 330 -15.21 -29.24 12.49
N VAL A 331 -14.55 -28.09 12.60
CA VAL A 331 -15.21 -26.79 12.78
C VAL A 331 -15.10 -25.96 11.52
N VAL A 332 -16.24 -25.44 11.06
CA VAL A 332 -16.37 -24.82 9.74
C VAL A 332 -17.02 -23.44 9.89
N LEU A 333 -16.21 -22.38 9.77
CA LEU A 333 -16.59 -20.96 9.97
C LEU A 333 -16.77 -20.14 8.68
N CYS A 334 -18.00 -20.01 8.16
CA CYS A 334 -18.27 -19.16 7.00
C CYS A 334 -18.42 -17.69 7.42
N MET A 335 -17.52 -16.82 6.97
CA MET A 335 -17.56 -15.39 7.24
C MET A 335 -17.58 -14.61 5.94
N SER A 336 -18.35 -13.52 5.88
CA SER A 336 -18.31 -12.62 4.73
C SER A 336 -17.06 -11.75 4.82
N PRO A 337 -16.25 -11.64 3.75
CA PRO A 337 -15.13 -10.70 3.72
C PRO A 337 -15.58 -9.26 3.50
N SER A 338 -16.87 -9.04 3.25
CA SER A 338 -17.45 -7.72 3.03
C SER A 338 -17.52 -6.94 4.34
N GLY A 339 -16.83 -5.79 4.38
CA GLY A 339 -16.83 -4.90 5.54
C GLY A 339 -15.59 -5.02 6.44
N LYS A 340 -15.63 -4.32 7.58
CA LYS A 340 -14.49 -4.23 8.51
C LYS A 340 -14.51 -5.32 9.59
N SER A 341 -15.67 -5.92 9.89
CA SER A 341 -15.87 -6.92 10.95
C SER A 341 -14.95 -8.13 10.80
N PHE A 342 -14.88 -8.69 9.59
CA PHE A 342 -14.00 -9.82 9.29
C PHE A 342 -12.53 -9.53 9.63
N ARG A 343 -12.00 -8.37 9.19
CA ARG A 343 -10.61 -7.99 9.45
C ARG A 343 -10.34 -7.76 10.93
N THR A 344 -11.28 -7.12 11.64
CA THR A 344 -11.21 -6.93 13.10
C THR A 344 -11.16 -8.28 13.82
N ARG A 345 -12.03 -9.23 13.44
CA ARG A 345 -12.06 -10.58 14.00
C ARG A 345 -10.76 -11.35 13.76
N LEU A 346 -10.19 -11.29 12.55
CA LEU A 346 -8.90 -11.93 12.27
C LEU A 346 -7.76 -11.34 13.10
N HIS A 347 -7.79 -10.04 13.37
CA HIS A 347 -6.82 -9.39 14.26
C HIS A 347 -7.00 -9.77 15.73
N GLN A 348 -8.25 -9.83 16.21
CA GLN A 348 -8.58 -10.17 17.59
C GLN A 348 -8.36 -11.66 17.90
N PHE A 349 -8.57 -12.54 16.91
CA PHE A 349 -8.49 -13.98 17.05
C PHE A 349 -7.50 -14.59 16.03
N PRO A 350 -6.17 -14.48 16.26
CA PRO A 350 -5.17 -15.01 15.34
C PRO A 350 -5.24 -16.52 15.11
N SER A 351 -5.87 -17.28 16.02
CA SER A 351 -6.04 -18.72 15.86
C SER A 351 -6.90 -19.07 14.64
N LEU A 352 -7.82 -18.19 14.24
CA LEU A 352 -8.64 -18.36 13.05
C LEU A 352 -7.78 -18.47 11.80
N VAL A 353 -6.66 -17.75 11.71
CA VAL A 353 -5.75 -17.86 10.56
C VAL A 353 -4.74 -18.98 10.76
N ASN A 354 -4.22 -19.14 11.98
CA ASN A 354 -3.13 -20.08 12.22
C ASN A 354 -3.56 -21.56 12.20
N TYR A 355 -4.78 -21.87 12.62
CA TYR A 355 -5.27 -23.25 12.76
C TYR A 355 -6.36 -23.63 11.76
N SER A 356 -6.73 -22.72 10.85
CA SER A 356 -7.69 -23.02 9.79
C SER A 356 -7.07 -22.84 8.42
N THR A 357 -7.60 -23.59 7.46
CA THR A 357 -7.36 -23.39 6.05
C THR A 357 -8.36 -22.37 5.53
N LEU A 358 -7.86 -21.31 4.88
CA LEU A 358 -8.70 -20.28 4.27
C LEU A 358 -9.01 -20.69 2.84
N ASP A 359 -10.29 -20.64 2.48
CA ASP A 359 -10.77 -20.84 1.13
C ASP A 359 -11.60 -19.62 0.72
N TRP A 360 -11.13 -18.91 -0.31
CA TRP A 360 -11.75 -17.70 -0.82
C TRP A 360 -12.74 -18.03 -1.93
N HIS A 361 -13.99 -17.63 -1.75
CA HIS A 361 -15.00 -17.68 -2.80
C HIS A 361 -15.03 -16.35 -3.55
N ASP A 362 -14.50 -16.36 -4.76
CA ASP A 362 -14.53 -15.19 -5.63
C ASP A 362 -15.88 -15.07 -6.36
N SER A 363 -16.08 -13.93 -7.02
CA SER A 363 -17.19 -13.77 -7.95
C SER A 363 -17.07 -14.78 -9.08
N TRP A 364 -18.20 -15.28 -9.56
CA TRP A 364 -18.21 -16.33 -10.58
C TRP A 364 -17.53 -15.83 -11.86
N PRO A 365 -16.52 -16.55 -12.36
CA PRO A 365 -15.88 -16.18 -13.61
C PRO A 365 -16.83 -16.44 -14.78
N SER A 366 -16.59 -15.76 -15.89
CA SER A 366 -17.44 -15.83 -17.10
C SER A 366 -17.60 -17.26 -17.63
N HIS A 367 -16.53 -18.07 -17.58
CA HIS A 367 -16.59 -19.48 -17.99
C HIS A 367 -17.49 -20.32 -17.07
N ALA A 368 -17.54 -20.05 -15.77
CA ALA A 368 -18.43 -20.76 -14.84
C ALA A 368 -19.90 -20.44 -15.13
N LEU A 369 -20.22 -19.17 -15.40
CA LEU A 369 -21.56 -18.74 -15.80
C LEU A 369 -22.01 -19.41 -17.11
N LEU A 370 -21.11 -19.52 -18.08
CA LEU A 370 -21.35 -20.19 -19.35
C LEU A 370 -21.59 -21.71 -19.16
N GLN A 371 -20.81 -22.38 -18.31
CA GLN A 371 -21.04 -23.79 -17.98
C GLN A 371 -22.40 -24.01 -17.32
N VAL A 372 -22.78 -23.15 -16.39
CA VAL A 372 -24.09 -23.22 -15.73
C VAL A 372 -25.22 -22.95 -16.73
N ALA A 373 -25.06 -21.97 -17.62
CA ALA A 373 -26.03 -21.66 -18.67
C ALA A 373 -26.24 -22.85 -19.62
N HIS A 374 -25.17 -23.45 -20.15
CA HIS A 374 -25.28 -24.62 -21.03
C HIS A 374 -25.96 -25.79 -20.33
N ARG A 375 -25.68 -26.02 -19.05
CA ARG A 375 -26.31 -27.11 -18.29
C ARG A 375 -27.78 -26.87 -18.00
N LEU A 376 -28.16 -25.63 -17.68
CA LEU A 376 -29.56 -25.25 -17.55
C LEU A 376 -30.32 -25.46 -18.86
N ILE A 377 -29.74 -25.04 -19.98
CA ILE A 377 -30.33 -25.18 -21.32
C ILE A 377 -30.40 -26.65 -21.74
N ASN A 378 -29.39 -27.45 -21.40
CA ASN A 378 -29.41 -28.90 -21.65
C ASN A 378 -30.53 -29.61 -20.90
N ASN A 379 -30.86 -29.13 -19.69
CA ASN A 379 -31.97 -29.67 -18.91
C ASN A 379 -33.34 -29.18 -19.42
N TRP A 380 -33.39 -28.15 -20.26
CA TRP A 380 -34.62 -27.65 -20.87
C TRP A 380 -34.93 -28.44 -22.13
N ASN A 381 -36.18 -28.89 -22.27
CA ASN A 381 -36.64 -29.66 -23.43
C ASN A 381 -36.97 -28.72 -24.60
N ILE A 382 -35.93 -28.16 -25.23
CA ILE A 382 -36.03 -27.16 -26.31
C ILE A 382 -35.60 -27.80 -27.65
N PRO A 383 -36.26 -27.50 -28.78
CA PRO A 383 -35.81 -27.98 -30.09
C PRO A 383 -34.38 -27.52 -30.44
N ALA A 384 -33.60 -28.40 -31.06
CA ALA A 384 -32.16 -28.20 -31.31
C ALA A 384 -31.82 -26.88 -32.03
N GLU A 385 -32.64 -26.45 -33.00
CA GLU A 385 -32.43 -25.18 -33.72
C GLU A 385 -32.44 -23.93 -32.81
N TYR A 386 -33.27 -23.93 -31.77
CA TYR A 386 -33.31 -22.83 -30.81
C TYR A 386 -32.18 -22.91 -29.80
N LYS A 387 -31.68 -24.12 -29.53
CA LYS A 387 -30.56 -24.39 -28.63
C LYS A 387 -29.25 -23.84 -29.20
N ASP A 388 -28.96 -24.11 -30.47
CA ASP A 388 -27.75 -23.62 -31.14
C ASP A 388 -27.74 -22.08 -31.23
N ARG A 389 -28.89 -21.47 -31.52
CA ARG A 389 -29.02 -19.99 -31.53
C ARG A 389 -28.87 -19.37 -30.14
N MET A 390 -29.31 -20.08 -29.09
CA MET A 390 -29.12 -19.62 -27.71
C MET A 390 -27.64 -19.73 -27.31
N ASP A 391 -26.98 -20.85 -27.63
CA ASP A 391 -25.56 -21.06 -27.34
C ASP A 391 -24.68 -20.04 -28.06
N GLU A 392 -24.96 -19.73 -29.33
CA GLU A 392 -24.26 -18.68 -30.08
C GLU A 392 -24.44 -17.29 -29.44
N LYS A 393 -25.68 -16.94 -29.06
CA LYS A 393 -25.96 -15.66 -28.38
C LYS A 393 -25.31 -15.58 -27.00
N LEU A 394 -25.26 -16.68 -26.25
CA LEU A 394 -24.60 -16.76 -24.97
C LEU A 394 -23.10 -16.55 -25.13
N ASN A 395 -22.46 -17.27 -26.05
CA ASN A 395 -21.02 -17.10 -26.32
C ASN A 395 -20.67 -15.68 -26.76
N ASN A 396 -21.49 -15.07 -27.62
CA ASN A 396 -21.32 -13.67 -28.04
C ASN A 396 -21.54 -12.68 -26.88
N GLY A 397 -22.53 -12.93 -26.02
CA GLY A 397 -22.79 -12.13 -24.82
C GLY A 397 -21.65 -12.21 -23.81
N PHE A 398 -21.16 -13.42 -23.51
CA PHE A 398 -20.07 -13.66 -22.57
C PHE A 398 -18.73 -13.11 -23.06
N SER A 399 -18.39 -13.29 -24.34
CA SER A 399 -17.17 -12.69 -24.91
C SER A 399 -17.20 -11.15 -24.85
N THR A 400 -18.37 -10.55 -25.11
CA THR A 400 -18.57 -9.10 -24.93
C THR A 400 -18.39 -8.69 -23.46
N GLN A 401 -18.94 -9.47 -22.53
CA GLN A 401 -18.83 -9.21 -21.10
C GLN A 401 -17.39 -9.36 -20.59
N GLU A 402 -16.65 -10.39 -21.02
CA GLU A 402 -15.24 -10.58 -20.67
C GLU A 402 -14.38 -9.42 -21.16
N ARG A 403 -14.64 -8.93 -22.38
CA ARG A 403 -13.92 -7.77 -22.91
C ARG A 403 -14.15 -6.53 -22.05
N LYS A 404 -15.41 -6.27 -21.66
CA LYS A 404 -15.77 -5.17 -20.76
C LYS A 404 -15.14 -5.32 -19.38
N ASN A 405 -15.14 -6.51 -18.80
CA ASN A 405 -14.51 -6.79 -17.50
C ASN A 405 -12.99 -6.54 -17.54
N LYS A 406 -12.30 -6.97 -18.61
CA LYS A 406 -10.87 -6.69 -18.79
C LYS A 406 -10.58 -5.19 -18.95
N GLU A 407 -11.43 -4.49 -19.71
CA GLU A 407 -11.34 -3.03 -19.86
C GLU A 407 -11.57 -2.31 -18.51
N ASP A 408 -12.50 -2.79 -17.68
CA ASP A 408 -12.77 -2.27 -16.33
C ASP A 408 -11.58 -2.47 -15.38
N GLU A 409 -11.03 -3.68 -15.31
CA GLU A 409 -9.86 -3.99 -14.48
C GLU A 409 -8.62 -3.19 -14.90
N ALA A 410 -8.40 -3.02 -16.22
CA ALA A 410 -7.35 -2.15 -16.72
C ALA A 410 -7.56 -0.68 -16.30
N MET A 411 -8.78 -0.17 -16.37
CA MET A 411 -9.11 1.19 -15.91
C MET A 411 -8.93 1.36 -14.40
N LYS A 412 -9.34 0.39 -13.58
CA LYS A 412 -9.11 0.38 -12.13
C LYS A 412 -7.62 0.40 -11.79
N THR A 413 -6.83 -0.42 -12.48
CA THR A 413 -5.37 -0.47 -12.29
C THR A 413 -4.72 0.87 -12.63
N GLN A 414 -5.13 1.49 -13.74
CA GLN A 414 -4.65 2.82 -14.12
C GLN A 414 -5.06 3.88 -13.09
N PHE A 415 -6.30 3.82 -12.59
CA PHE A 415 -6.79 4.75 -11.57
C PHE A 415 -5.96 4.68 -10.28
N ILE A 416 -5.70 3.46 -9.78
CA ILE A 416 -4.86 3.22 -8.59
C ILE A 416 -3.44 3.75 -8.81
N ALA A 417 -2.86 3.56 -10.00
CA ALA A 417 -1.50 4.01 -10.31
C ALA A 417 -1.36 5.54 -10.43
N ILE A 418 -2.42 6.25 -10.79
CA ILE A 418 -2.41 7.72 -10.96
C ILE A 418 -2.57 8.44 -9.61
N GLN A 419 -3.25 7.83 -8.65
CA GLN A 419 -3.53 8.42 -7.34
C GLN A 419 -2.28 8.88 -6.56
N PRO A 420 -1.21 8.08 -6.38
CA PRO A 420 0.01 8.54 -5.72
C PRO A 420 0.75 9.63 -6.52
N ARG A 421 0.62 9.67 -7.85
CA ARG A 421 1.22 10.74 -8.68
C ARG A 421 0.55 12.09 -8.44
N LEU A 422 -0.76 12.10 -8.16
CA LEU A 422 -1.48 13.30 -7.78
C LEU A 422 -0.99 13.83 -6.43
N GLU A 423 -0.84 12.96 -5.43
CA GLU A 423 -0.37 13.35 -4.08
C GLU A 423 1.01 14.00 -4.12
N VAL A 424 1.95 13.42 -4.89
CA VAL A 424 3.28 14.00 -5.10
C VAL A 424 3.17 15.37 -5.78
N SER A 425 2.41 15.47 -6.87
CA SER A 425 2.24 16.74 -7.60
C SER A 425 1.55 17.82 -6.76
N GLN A 426 0.63 17.45 -5.87
CA GLN A 426 -0.01 18.37 -4.93
C GLN A 426 1.00 18.89 -3.91
N LYS A 427 1.83 18.01 -3.34
CA LYS A 427 2.88 18.38 -2.39
C LYS A 427 3.91 19.33 -3.01
N ASP A 428 4.34 19.05 -4.24
CA ASP A 428 5.28 19.90 -4.98
C ASP A 428 4.69 21.30 -5.22
N THR A 429 3.42 21.38 -5.60
CA THR A 429 2.73 22.65 -5.86
C THR A 429 2.59 23.47 -4.58
N ILE A 430 2.24 22.83 -3.45
CA ILE A 430 2.15 23.50 -2.14
C ILE A 430 3.53 24.04 -1.72
N GLY A 431 4.60 23.27 -1.94
CA GLY A 431 5.96 23.69 -1.66
C GLY A 431 6.37 24.94 -2.46
N ILE A 432 6.09 24.96 -3.77
CA ILE A 432 6.43 26.10 -4.64
C ILE A 432 5.57 27.33 -4.29
N MET A 433 4.29 27.16 -3.97
CA MET A 433 3.43 28.29 -3.53
C MET A 433 3.92 28.90 -2.23
N ALA A 434 4.36 28.08 -1.27
CA ALA A 434 4.96 28.58 -0.02
C ALA A 434 6.24 29.37 -0.28
N GLU A 435 7.13 28.86 -1.15
CA GLU A 435 8.35 29.56 -1.55
C GLU A 435 8.06 30.91 -2.24
N LEU A 436 7.06 30.94 -3.13
CA LEU A 436 6.62 32.17 -3.81
C LEU A 436 6.11 33.22 -2.80
N THR A 437 5.35 32.79 -1.79
CA THR A 437 4.77 33.68 -0.79
C THR A 437 5.85 34.33 0.08
N VAL A 438 6.91 33.58 0.41
CA VAL A 438 8.08 34.10 1.14
C VAL A 438 8.84 35.11 0.30
N GLN A 439 9.08 34.80 -0.98
CA GLN A 439 9.79 35.72 -1.89
C GLN A 439 8.98 36.98 -2.20
N GLN A 440 7.66 36.92 -2.31
CA GLN A 440 6.80 38.10 -2.47
C GLN A 440 6.91 39.06 -1.28
N LYS A 441 6.88 38.54 -0.05
CA LYS A 441 7.11 39.36 1.15
C LYS A 441 8.50 40.00 1.18
N GLU A 442 9.52 39.30 0.67
CA GLU A 442 10.88 39.82 0.56
C GLU A 442 10.98 40.97 -0.46
N VAL A 443 10.28 40.85 -1.60
CA VAL A 443 10.16 41.90 -2.61
C VAL A 443 9.45 43.12 -2.03
N GLU A 444 8.27 42.95 -1.45
CA GLU A 444 7.47 44.05 -0.84
C GLU A 444 8.30 44.81 0.21
N GLY A 445 9.02 44.09 1.08
CA GLY A 445 9.88 44.72 2.09
C GLY A 445 11.06 45.50 1.48
N LYS A 446 11.64 45.04 0.37
CA LYS A 446 12.74 45.73 -0.32
C LYS A 446 12.24 46.92 -1.16
N GLU A 447 11.09 46.80 -1.80
CA GLU A 447 10.42 47.89 -2.51
C GLU A 447 10.12 49.05 -1.56
N GLU A 448 9.54 48.78 -0.38
CA GLU A 448 9.28 49.82 0.61
C GLU A 448 10.54 50.59 1.04
N VAL A 449 11.66 49.88 1.23
CA VAL A 449 12.95 50.50 1.60
C VAL A 449 13.47 51.37 0.46
N VAL A 450 13.42 50.88 -0.78
CA VAL A 450 13.85 51.65 -1.96
C VAL A 450 12.99 52.90 -2.13
N CYS A 451 11.66 52.80 -2.03
CA CYS A 451 10.76 53.97 -2.16
C CYS A 451 11.03 55.04 -1.08
N ARG A 452 11.30 54.63 0.17
CA ARG A 452 11.66 55.58 1.24
C ARG A 452 12.96 56.30 0.93
N GLU A 453 13.97 55.59 0.43
CA GLU A 453 15.26 56.17 0.10
C GLU A 453 15.24 57.03 -1.17
N GLU A 454 14.44 56.66 -2.17
CA GLU A 454 14.17 57.50 -3.34
C GLU A 454 13.55 58.84 -2.94
N ALA A 455 12.57 58.82 -2.02
CA ALA A 455 11.95 60.04 -1.52
C ALA A 455 12.96 60.94 -0.79
N ILE A 456 13.84 60.34 0.04
CA ILE A 456 14.92 61.06 0.71
C ILE A 456 15.89 61.66 -0.31
N VAL A 457 16.39 60.87 -1.28
CA VAL A 457 17.31 61.36 -2.32
C VAL A 457 16.68 62.50 -3.13
N THR A 458 15.39 62.43 -3.42
CA THR A 458 14.66 63.49 -4.13
C THR A 458 14.60 64.79 -3.30
N LEU A 459 14.38 64.69 -1.99
CA LEU A 459 14.42 65.86 -1.09
C LEU A 459 15.82 66.50 -1.04
N TYR A 460 16.88 65.68 -0.94
CA TYR A 460 18.27 66.18 -0.96
C TYR A 460 18.65 66.77 -2.33
N ALA A 461 18.14 66.20 -3.43
CA ALA A 461 18.34 66.74 -4.76
C ALA A 461 17.72 68.14 -4.91
N ASN A 462 16.45 68.30 -4.50
CA ASN A 462 15.77 69.59 -4.52
C ASN A 462 16.48 70.64 -3.63
N GLN A 463 16.99 70.21 -2.48
CA GLN A 463 17.77 71.08 -1.59
C GLN A 463 19.11 71.50 -2.21
N ALA A 464 19.82 70.58 -2.87
CA ALA A 464 21.07 70.87 -3.55
C ALA A 464 20.86 71.80 -4.76
N GLU A 465 19.76 71.60 -5.51
CA GLU A 465 19.37 72.44 -6.63
C GLU A 465 19.03 73.87 -6.19
N ALA A 466 18.22 74.03 -5.13
CA ALA A 466 17.92 75.35 -4.56
C ALA A 466 19.19 76.08 -4.06
N LEU A 467 20.13 75.35 -3.45
CA LEU A 467 21.43 75.93 -3.06
C LEU A 467 22.29 76.31 -4.26
N ALA A 468 22.23 75.54 -5.35
CA ALA A 468 22.94 75.80 -6.59
C ALA A 468 22.36 77.01 -7.33
N GLU A 469 21.04 77.19 -7.37
CA GLU A 469 20.36 78.35 -7.95
C GLU A 469 20.75 79.64 -7.22
N VAL A 470 20.69 79.63 -5.88
CA VAL A 470 21.14 80.75 -5.05
C VAL A 470 22.61 81.06 -5.36
N ASN A 471 23.49 80.06 -5.42
CA ASN A 471 24.90 80.27 -5.75
C ASN A 471 25.12 80.79 -7.20
N HIS A 472 24.30 80.36 -8.16
CA HIS A 472 24.35 80.80 -9.56
C HIS A 472 23.90 82.27 -9.70
N GLU A 473 22.85 82.68 -8.99
CA GLU A 473 22.38 84.06 -8.94
C GLU A 473 23.45 85.01 -8.33
N HIS A 474 24.10 84.58 -7.24
CA HIS A 474 25.19 85.32 -6.62
C HIS A 474 26.47 85.31 -7.51
N GLY A 475 26.72 84.22 -8.24
CA GLY A 475 27.80 84.10 -9.21
C GLY A 475 27.62 84.99 -10.44
N ASN A 476 26.37 85.17 -10.91
CA ASN A 476 26.05 86.10 -11.99
C ASN A 476 26.20 87.56 -11.55
N LYS A 477 25.84 87.90 -10.31
CA LYS A 477 26.18 89.21 -9.71
C LYS A 477 27.70 89.47 -9.70
N LEU A 478 28.53 88.46 -9.38
CA LEU A 478 29.99 88.57 -9.47
C LEU A 478 30.48 88.80 -10.90
N LYS A 479 29.90 88.11 -11.89
CA LYS A 479 30.24 88.28 -13.32
C LYS A 479 29.83 89.65 -13.87
N MET A 480 28.69 90.20 -13.46
CA MET A 480 28.22 91.52 -13.90
C MET A 480 29.08 92.68 -13.37
N LEU A 481 29.85 92.46 -12.30
CA LEU A 481 30.77 93.45 -11.74
C LEU A 481 32.16 93.49 -12.43
N MET A 482 32.44 92.62 -13.41
CA MET A 482 33.75 92.53 -14.09
C MET A 482 33.63 92.62 -15.63
N ASN A 483 34.59 93.30 -16.26
CA ASN A 483 34.68 93.43 -17.72
C ASN A 483 35.25 92.14 -18.36
N ALA A 484 34.65 91.64 -19.44
CA ALA A 484 34.85 90.28 -19.96
C ALA A 484 36.29 89.95 -20.42
N GLU A 485 37.05 90.94 -20.91
CA GLU A 485 38.44 90.77 -21.34
C GLU A 485 39.45 90.64 -20.17
N PHE A 486 39.05 91.05 -18.96
CA PHE A 486 39.92 91.04 -17.78
C PHE A 486 39.83 89.72 -16.98
N ILE A 487 38.82 88.88 -17.26
CA ILE A 487 38.53 87.62 -16.56
C ILE A 487 39.53 86.52 -16.93
N GLY A 488 39.97 86.45 -18.19
CA GLY A 488 40.88 85.40 -18.67
C GLY A 488 42.31 85.49 -18.13
N LYS A 489 42.76 86.65 -17.62
CA LYS A 489 44.08 86.81 -17.00
C LYS A 489 44.10 86.51 -15.50
N PHE A 490 42.93 86.50 -14.85
CA PHE A 490 42.78 86.24 -13.42
C PHE A 490 42.26 84.82 -13.11
N SER A 491 41.71 84.10 -14.10
CA SER A 491 41.32 82.69 -13.96
C SER A 491 42.51 81.78 -13.67
N ASP A 492 43.67 82.14 -14.22
CA ASP A 492 44.90 81.34 -14.14
C ASP A 492 45.77 81.76 -12.95
N TYR A 493 45.28 82.69 -12.12
CA TYR A 493 45.98 83.13 -10.91
C TYR A 493 45.69 82.17 -9.76
N ASP A 494 46.69 81.35 -9.44
CA ASP A 494 46.62 80.35 -8.38
C ASP A 494 46.56 81.05 -7.00
N LYS A 495 45.39 80.99 -6.37
CA LYS A 495 45.09 81.73 -5.12
C LYS A 495 45.81 81.14 -3.90
N ASP A 496 46.34 79.93 -4.02
CA ASP A 496 46.96 79.18 -2.93
C ASP A 496 48.47 79.48 -2.78
N ILE A 497 49.03 80.38 -3.61
CA ILE A 497 50.45 80.80 -3.57
C ILE A 497 50.73 81.88 -2.48
N LEU A 498 49.69 82.46 -1.86
CA LEU A 498 49.86 83.49 -0.84
C LEU A 498 50.13 82.90 0.56
N ASP A 499 51.39 82.96 0.99
CA ASP A 499 51.84 82.56 2.34
C ASP A 499 51.05 83.30 3.45
N GLU A 500 50.63 82.56 4.47
CA GLU A 500 49.75 83.04 5.55
C GLU A 500 50.38 84.23 6.31
N LYS A 501 51.71 84.25 6.41
CA LYS A 501 52.49 85.37 6.96
C LYS A 501 52.37 86.65 6.13
N MET A 502 52.31 86.54 4.80
CA MET A 502 52.17 87.68 3.90
C MET A 502 50.74 88.25 3.93
N MET A 503 49.74 87.37 4.05
CA MET A 503 48.34 87.75 4.20
C MET A 503 48.03 88.48 5.51
N VAL A 504 48.67 88.08 6.62
CA VAL A 504 48.55 88.80 7.91
C VAL A 504 49.18 90.19 7.81
N LYS A 505 50.35 90.32 7.17
CA LYS A 505 51.02 91.60 6.93
C LYS A 505 50.17 92.55 6.06
N LEU A 506 49.61 92.04 4.97
CA LEU A 506 48.73 92.81 4.08
C LEU A 506 47.44 93.25 4.79
N ARG A 507 46.86 92.40 5.66
CA ARG A 507 45.68 92.75 6.48
C ARG A 507 45.98 93.86 7.49
N ALA A 508 47.10 93.74 8.21
CA ALA A 508 47.48 94.67 9.27
C ALA A 508 47.90 96.04 8.72
N THR A 509 48.58 96.10 7.57
CA THR A 509 49.16 97.35 7.05
C THR A 509 48.25 98.10 6.07
N TYR A 510 47.47 97.40 5.23
CA TYR A 510 46.76 98.02 4.11
C TYR A 510 45.23 97.88 4.14
N ILE A 511 44.69 96.78 4.68
CA ILE A 511 43.24 96.51 4.66
C ILE A 511 42.48 97.26 5.77
N ILE A 512 43.11 97.49 6.93
CA ILE A 512 42.51 98.22 8.07
C ILE A 512 42.71 99.75 7.95
N SER A 513 43.47 100.21 6.96
CA SER A 513 43.71 101.63 6.72
C SER A 513 42.41 102.35 6.33
N HIS A 514 42.14 103.50 6.95
CA HIS A 514 41.03 104.43 6.59
C HIS A 514 41.01 104.77 5.09
N LYS A 515 42.17 104.72 4.40
CA LYS A 515 42.28 105.00 2.97
C LYS A 515 41.72 103.88 2.07
N PHE A 516 41.37 102.72 2.64
CA PHE A 516 40.86 101.55 1.94
C PHE A 516 39.40 101.25 2.35
N GLN A 517 38.59 102.31 2.48
CA GLN A 517 37.14 102.25 2.69
C GLN A 517 36.39 102.53 1.37
N HIS A 518 35.19 101.94 1.23
CA HIS A 518 34.40 101.94 0.00
C HIS A 518 34.26 103.34 -0.65
N ASP A 519 33.99 104.36 0.17
CA ASP A 519 33.71 105.73 -0.30
C ASP A 519 34.98 106.49 -0.71
N VAL A 520 36.14 106.09 -0.19
CA VAL A 520 37.44 106.70 -0.52
C VAL A 520 37.99 106.12 -1.83
N VAL A 521 37.82 104.82 -2.05
CA VAL A 521 38.28 104.12 -3.27
C VAL A 521 37.45 104.53 -4.49
N GLU A 522 36.17 104.88 -4.29
CA GLU A 522 35.26 105.40 -5.34
C GLU A 522 35.77 106.69 -6.00
N ASN A 523 36.30 107.62 -5.20
CA ASN A 523 36.78 108.90 -5.70
C ASN A 523 38.08 108.80 -6.50
N VAL A 524 38.84 107.71 -6.35
CA VAL A 524 40.15 107.53 -7.01
C VAL A 524 40.03 106.71 -8.31
N SER A 525 39.20 105.67 -8.33
CA SER A 525 38.96 104.89 -9.55
C SER A 525 37.70 104.05 -9.47
N LYS A 526 36.83 104.17 -10.48
CA LYS A 526 35.65 103.30 -10.64
C LYS A 526 36.05 101.82 -10.79
N ALA A 527 37.22 101.52 -11.35
CA ALA A 527 37.73 100.15 -11.48
C ALA A 527 38.21 99.55 -10.15
N ALA A 528 38.82 100.37 -9.28
CA ALA A 528 39.23 99.94 -7.95
C ALA A 528 38.02 99.65 -7.04
N LYS A 529 36.92 100.43 -7.19
CA LYS A 529 35.63 100.16 -6.55
C LYS A 529 35.08 98.79 -6.94
N SER A 530 35.03 98.46 -8.23
CA SER A 530 34.56 97.15 -8.69
C SER A 530 35.38 95.99 -8.12
N GLN A 531 36.71 96.16 -7.96
CA GLN A 531 37.59 95.13 -7.44
C GLN A 531 37.45 94.96 -5.92
N TYR A 532 37.23 96.04 -5.17
CA TYR A 532 36.91 96.00 -3.73
C TYR A 532 35.56 95.31 -3.47
N SER A 533 34.51 95.68 -4.20
CA SER A 533 33.19 95.04 -4.10
C SER A 533 33.25 93.57 -4.50
N TYR A 534 34.03 93.21 -5.53
CA TYR A 534 34.24 91.82 -5.94
C TYR A 534 34.87 90.97 -4.84
N ILE A 535 35.89 91.48 -4.12
CA ILE A 535 36.56 90.75 -3.04
C ILE A 535 35.62 90.49 -1.85
N HIS A 536 34.80 91.46 -1.46
CA HIS A 536 33.80 91.28 -0.39
C HIS A 536 32.70 90.30 -0.78
N VAL A 537 32.13 90.43 -1.99
CA VAL A 537 31.12 89.47 -2.49
C VAL A 537 31.73 88.08 -2.65
N ALA A 538 32.99 87.96 -3.09
CA ALA A 538 33.68 86.67 -3.18
C ALA A 538 33.88 86.00 -1.82
N LYS A 539 34.16 86.78 -0.75
CA LYS A 539 34.28 86.28 0.63
C LYS A 539 32.96 85.75 1.18
N GLU A 540 31.83 86.36 0.81
CA GLU A 540 30.49 85.87 1.18
C GLU A 540 30.03 84.66 0.35
N VAL A 541 30.49 84.55 -0.90
CA VAL A 541 30.12 83.47 -1.83
C VAL A 541 30.96 82.21 -1.63
N GLN A 542 32.21 82.32 -1.16
CA GLN A 542 33.09 81.17 -0.89
C GLN A 542 32.51 80.10 0.06
N PRO A 543 31.95 80.44 1.25
CA PRO A 543 31.33 79.44 2.12
C PRO A 543 30.07 78.82 1.52
N LYS A 544 29.31 79.59 0.71
CA LYS A 544 28.13 79.08 -0.01
C LYS A 544 28.54 78.08 -1.10
N ARG A 545 29.62 78.34 -1.85
CA ARG A 545 30.20 77.40 -2.83
C ARG A 545 30.70 76.11 -2.17
N ALA A 546 31.38 76.22 -1.02
CA ALA A 546 31.82 75.05 -0.27
C ALA A 546 30.63 74.19 0.20
N LYS A 547 29.55 74.83 0.67
CA LYS A 547 28.31 74.15 1.10
C LYS A 547 27.56 73.48 -0.07
N VAL A 548 27.55 74.10 -1.25
CA VAL A 548 26.99 73.50 -2.48
C VAL A 548 27.81 72.27 -2.88
N LYS A 549 29.14 72.37 -2.87
CA LYS A 549 30.04 71.24 -3.16
C LYS A 549 29.82 70.07 -2.18
N GLU A 550 29.79 70.35 -0.88
CA GLU A 550 29.53 69.34 0.15
C GLU A 550 28.14 68.68 0.00
N SER A 551 27.12 69.45 -0.37
CA SER A 551 25.76 68.93 -0.57
C SER A 551 25.66 68.08 -1.85
N MET A 552 26.38 68.46 -2.91
CA MET A 552 26.48 67.68 -4.16
C MET A 552 27.22 66.36 -3.95
N GLU A 553 28.34 66.36 -3.21
CA GLU A 553 29.08 65.14 -2.87
C GLU A 553 28.23 64.17 -2.01
N LYS A 554 27.47 64.70 -1.03
CA LYS A 554 26.51 63.89 -0.25
C LYS A 554 25.40 63.31 -1.12
N LEU A 555 24.85 64.10 -2.05
CA LEU A 555 23.83 63.64 -2.98
C LEU A 555 24.36 62.52 -3.87
N GLU A 556 25.57 62.65 -4.40
CA GLU A 556 26.21 61.65 -5.25
C GLU A 556 26.41 60.32 -4.51
N LEU A 557 26.89 60.36 -3.26
CA LEU A 557 27.01 59.16 -2.41
C LEU A 557 25.66 58.49 -2.15
N MET A 558 24.61 59.27 -1.89
CA MET A 558 23.26 58.73 -1.69
C MET A 558 22.67 58.13 -2.97
N GLN A 559 22.93 58.73 -4.14
CA GLN A 559 22.52 58.20 -5.44
C GLN A 559 23.22 56.87 -5.77
N GLN A 560 24.53 56.77 -5.49
CA GLN A 560 25.27 55.52 -5.65
C GLN A 560 24.73 54.41 -4.74
N ALA A 561 24.45 54.72 -3.46
CA ALA A 561 23.89 53.77 -2.52
C ALA A 561 22.48 53.30 -2.93
N LEU A 562 21.65 54.22 -3.43
CA LEU A 562 20.32 53.91 -3.95
C LEU A 562 20.39 53.01 -5.20
N ALA A 563 21.34 53.26 -6.11
CA ALA A 563 21.54 52.44 -7.30
C ALA A 563 21.87 50.98 -6.96
N VAL A 564 22.70 50.75 -5.94
CA VAL A 564 22.98 49.39 -5.44
C VAL A 564 21.73 48.70 -4.91
N LYS A 565 20.86 49.42 -4.18
CA LYS A 565 19.62 48.85 -3.63
C LYS A 565 18.59 48.56 -4.71
N LYS A 566 18.46 49.42 -5.72
CA LYS A 566 17.65 49.15 -6.92
C LYS A 566 18.10 47.90 -7.66
N PHE A 567 19.42 47.72 -7.82
CA PHE A 567 19.98 46.51 -8.44
C PHE A 567 19.65 45.25 -7.63
N MET A 568 19.77 45.32 -6.30
CA MET A 568 19.43 44.20 -5.41
C MET A 568 17.94 43.87 -5.43
N LEU A 569 17.06 44.88 -5.52
CA LEU A 569 15.63 44.70 -5.68
C LEU A 569 15.32 43.97 -7.00
N HIS A 570 15.87 44.44 -8.11
CA HIS A 570 15.67 43.83 -9.42
C HIS A 570 16.07 42.34 -9.47
N ARG A 571 17.17 41.98 -8.80
CA ARG A 571 17.60 40.57 -8.70
C ARG A 571 16.58 39.68 -7.96
N VAL A 572 15.89 40.22 -6.96
CA VAL A 572 14.86 39.48 -6.21
C VAL A 572 13.57 39.40 -7.02
N GLU A 573 13.22 40.46 -7.75
CA GLU A 573 12.09 40.47 -8.70
C GLU A 573 12.27 39.40 -9.80
N ASP A 574 13.47 39.29 -10.38
CA ASP A 574 13.78 38.25 -11.38
C ASP A 574 13.61 36.84 -10.81
N LYS A 575 14.10 36.62 -9.59
CA LYS A 575 13.95 35.33 -8.91
C LYS A 575 12.47 35.04 -8.60
N ASN A 576 11.71 36.05 -8.20
CA ASN A 576 10.27 35.94 -7.96
C ASN A 576 9.50 35.61 -9.24
N ALA A 577 9.85 36.25 -10.36
CA ALA A 577 9.28 35.97 -11.68
C ALA A 577 9.56 34.53 -12.13
N TYR A 578 10.78 34.03 -11.92
CA TYR A 578 11.14 32.64 -12.20
C TYR A 578 10.32 31.64 -11.36
N ILE A 579 10.22 31.85 -10.04
CA ILE A 579 9.44 30.98 -9.15
C ILE A 579 7.96 31.02 -9.52
N LYS A 580 7.43 32.17 -9.91
CA LYS A 580 6.05 32.33 -10.39
C LYS A 580 5.80 31.49 -11.64
N SER A 581 6.68 31.58 -12.64
CA SER A 581 6.59 30.75 -13.86
C SER A 581 6.65 29.25 -13.55
N LYS A 582 7.52 28.84 -12.61
CA LYS A 582 7.60 27.45 -12.15
C LYS A 582 6.33 27.00 -11.42
N CYS A 583 5.72 27.87 -10.63
CA CYS A 583 4.43 27.64 -9.97
C CYS A 583 3.33 27.39 -11.00
N ASP A 584 3.22 28.26 -12.01
CA ASP A 584 2.21 28.15 -13.07
C ASP A 584 2.35 26.83 -13.85
N ALA A 585 3.59 26.43 -14.16
CA ALA A 585 3.87 25.14 -14.80
C ALA A 585 3.46 23.95 -13.93
N SER A 586 3.72 24.00 -12.61
CA SER A 586 3.34 22.96 -11.66
C SER A 586 1.82 22.85 -11.51
N VAL A 587 1.12 23.99 -11.40
CA VAL A 587 -0.35 24.06 -11.36
C VAL A 587 -0.96 23.49 -12.63
N SER A 588 -0.43 23.82 -13.80
CA SER A 588 -0.88 23.27 -15.08
C SER A 588 -0.71 21.74 -15.14
N LYS A 589 0.44 21.22 -14.66
CA LYS A 589 0.70 19.78 -14.60
C LYS A 589 -0.27 19.07 -13.66
N LYS A 590 -0.52 19.62 -12.47
CA LYS A 590 -1.51 19.11 -11.51
C LYS A 590 -2.92 19.07 -12.14
N ALA A 591 -3.35 20.16 -12.77
CA ALA A 591 -4.67 20.24 -13.40
C ALA A 591 -4.86 19.18 -14.51
N LYS A 592 -3.82 18.89 -15.29
CA LYS A 592 -3.85 17.81 -16.30
C LYS A 592 -4.05 16.44 -15.65
N ILE A 593 -3.38 16.16 -14.53
CA ILE A 593 -3.52 14.88 -13.81
C ILE A 593 -4.93 14.77 -13.21
N GLU A 594 -5.45 15.84 -12.60
CA GLU A 594 -6.81 15.87 -12.04
C GLU A 594 -7.88 15.65 -13.11
N ALA A 595 -7.72 16.25 -14.29
CA ALA A 595 -8.63 16.04 -15.42
C ALA A 595 -8.65 14.56 -15.88
N VAL A 596 -7.49 13.90 -15.96
CA VAL A 596 -7.39 12.48 -16.33
C VAL A 596 -8.07 11.60 -15.27
N ILE A 597 -7.88 11.89 -13.98
CA ILE A 597 -8.53 11.16 -12.87
C ILE A 597 -10.05 11.29 -12.97
N GLU A 598 -10.56 12.51 -13.18
CA GLU A 598 -12.00 12.74 -13.22
C GLU A 598 -12.67 12.05 -14.41
N VAL A 599 -12.06 12.11 -15.59
CA VAL A 599 -12.53 11.36 -16.77
C VAL A 599 -12.52 9.86 -16.50
N THR A 600 -11.46 9.34 -15.87
CA THR A 600 -11.36 7.90 -15.55
C THR A 600 -12.39 7.49 -14.51
N ARG A 601 -12.63 8.31 -13.49
CA ARG A 601 -13.64 8.09 -12.45
C ARG A 601 -15.05 8.02 -13.03
N VAL A 602 -15.41 8.95 -13.91
CA VAL A 602 -16.72 8.96 -14.57
C VAL A 602 -16.89 7.73 -15.46
N LYS A 603 -15.84 7.33 -16.19
CA LYS A 603 -15.86 6.09 -16.98
C LYS A 603 -16.07 4.86 -16.10
N LEU A 604 -15.35 4.75 -14.98
CA LEU A 604 -15.50 3.64 -14.03
C LEU A 604 -16.93 3.56 -13.48
N ILE A 605 -17.52 4.67 -13.03
CA ILE A 605 -18.92 4.70 -12.55
C ILE A 605 -19.89 4.25 -13.63
N ARG A 606 -19.64 4.65 -14.89
CA ARG A 606 -20.49 4.26 -16.01
C ARG A 606 -20.35 2.77 -16.34
N VAL A 607 -19.14 2.24 -16.30
CA VAL A 607 -18.87 0.82 -16.52
C VAL A 607 -19.48 -0.02 -15.40
N GLU A 608 -19.32 0.39 -14.15
CA GLU A 608 -19.92 -0.26 -12.98
C GLU A 608 -21.46 -0.32 -13.09
N LYS A 609 -22.10 0.75 -13.56
CA LYS A 609 -23.55 0.78 -13.87
C LYS A 609 -23.98 -0.09 -15.06
N LEU A 610 -23.06 -0.47 -15.93
CA LEU A 610 -23.32 -1.36 -17.06
C LEU A 610 -23.04 -2.83 -16.72
N LEU A 611 -22.23 -3.07 -15.68
CA LEU A 611 -21.87 -4.39 -15.19
C LEU A 611 -22.84 -4.89 -14.11
N ASN A 612 -23.33 -3.99 -13.25
CA ASN A 612 -24.42 -4.22 -12.29
C ASN A 612 -25.78 -4.04 -12.96
#